data_AF-A0A1M5FLZ9-F1
#
_entry.id   AF-A0A1M5FLZ9-F1
#
_cell.length_a   1.000
_cell.length_b   1.000
_cell.length_c   1.000
_cell.angle_alpha   90.00
_cell.angle_beta   90.00
_cell.angle_gamma   90.00
#
_symmetry.space_group_name_H-M   'P 1'
#
loop_
_entity.id
_entity.type
_entity.pdbx_description
1 polymer ?
#
loop_
_entity_poly.entity_id
_entity_poly.type
_entity_poly.pdbx_seq_one_letter_code
_entity_poly.pdbx_strand_id
1 'polypeptide(L)'
;MKFLSIIVLLLATPFITTAQFSGAQRQMNAANQMNRQQNQMFMQMQQQQRLLINNRNGSETIESKLAKENKKIAKLQEKSQLQEANLAIQNQELADLKNNGKTLSEKTNKKMVNNAEKKIEKSQDQLNKINENIDSRNLKVAAYTKQVEQLNLEKEELEKKQQAEKKLKKDEKEKKIEIKKNKKSSQN
;
A
#
# COMPACT_ATOMS: atom_id res chain seq x y z
N MET A 1 48.72 69.57 -37.18
CA MET A 1 47.60 69.73 -36.21
C MET A 1 46.38 68.83 -36.54
N LYS A 2 46.54 67.61 -37.10
CA LYS A 2 45.40 66.72 -37.41
C LYS A 2 45.49 65.32 -36.77
N PHE A 3 46.65 64.95 -36.23
CA PHE A 3 46.87 63.66 -35.56
C PHE A 3 46.50 63.65 -34.07
N LEU A 4 46.56 64.80 -33.38
CA LEU A 4 46.18 64.92 -31.97
C LEU A 4 44.68 64.73 -31.74
N SER A 5 43.83 65.15 -32.68
CA SER A 5 42.38 65.03 -32.58
C SER A 5 41.88 63.57 -32.69
N ILE A 6 42.63 62.71 -33.39
CA ILE A 6 42.29 61.29 -33.57
C ILE A 6 42.66 60.48 -32.32
N ILE A 7 43.76 60.82 -31.65
CA ILE A 7 44.23 60.13 -30.44
C ILE A 7 43.30 60.42 -29.24
N VAL A 8 42.78 61.63 -29.12
CA VAL A 8 41.82 62.00 -28.05
C VAL A 8 40.47 61.29 -28.23
N LEU A 9 40.03 61.06 -29.48
CA LEU A 9 38.78 60.33 -29.76
C LEU A 9 38.91 58.82 -29.47
N LEU A 10 40.12 58.24 -29.62
CA LEU A 10 40.39 56.82 -29.39
C LEU A 10 40.56 56.45 -27.90
N LEU A 11 40.92 57.42 -27.06
CA LEU A 11 41.10 57.21 -25.61
C LEU A 11 39.81 57.40 -24.80
N ALA A 12 38.75 57.97 -25.39
CA ALA A 12 37.47 58.19 -24.72
C ALA A 12 36.46 57.03 -24.89
N THR A 13 36.75 56.05 -25.74
CA THR A 13 35.81 54.97 -26.07
C THR A 13 35.64 53.85 -25.04
N PRO A 14 36.52 53.57 -24.04
CA PRO A 14 36.28 52.42 -23.16
C PRO A 14 35.28 52.68 -22.02
N PHE A 15 34.76 53.90 -21.86
CA PHE A 15 33.90 54.25 -20.72
C PHE A 15 32.38 54.20 -20.99
N ILE A 16 31.92 53.85 -22.19
CA ILE A 16 30.47 53.83 -22.52
C ILE A 16 29.92 52.39 -22.75
N THR A 17 30.73 51.34 -22.62
CA THR A 17 30.26 49.96 -22.91
C THR A 17 29.75 49.15 -21.72
N THR A 18 29.70 49.69 -20.50
CA THR A 18 29.29 48.91 -19.30
C THR A 18 27.88 49.17 -18.77
N ALA A 19 27.06 50.01 -19.42
CA ALA A 19 25.81 50.46 -18.80
C ALA A 19 24.55 49.59 -19.05
N GLN A 20 24.54 48.55 -19.90
CA GLN A 20 23.27 47.91 -20.30
C GLN A 20 23.19 46.37 -20.29
N PHE A 21 24.22 45.64 -19.86
CA PHE A 21 24.18 44.15 -19.88
C PHE A 21 23.76 43.46 -18.57
N SER A 22 23.29 44.19 -17.55
CA SER A 22 22.97 43.59 -16.23
C SER A 22 21.51 43.15 -16.05
N GLY A 23 20.57 43.66 -16.86
CA GLY A 23 19.13 43.38 -16.70
C GLY A 23 18.72 42.00 -17.22
N ALA A 24 19.09 41.68 -18.47
CA ALA A 24 18.71 40.43 -19.13
C ALA A 24 19.34 39.20 -18.48
N GLN A 25 20.63 39.29 -18.09
CA GLN A 25 21.35 38.19 -17.45
C GLN A 25 20.83 37.90 -16.02
N ARG A 26 20.44 38.95 -15.27
CA ARG A 26 19.76 38.79 -13.96
C ARG A 26 18.36 38.20 -14.11
N GLN A 27 17.59 38.59 -15.13
CA GLN A 27 16.27 38.00 -15.41
C GLN A 27 16.39 36.53 -15.82
N MET A 28 17.40 36.16 -16.61
CA MET A 28 17.61 34.79 -17.04
C MET A 28 18.02 33.88 -15.87
N ASN A 29 18.85 34.37 -14.94
CA ASN A 29 19.19 33.66 -13.71
C ASN A 29 17.99 33.49 -12.76
N ALA A 30 17.14 34.52 -12.63
CA ALA A 30 15.92 34.44 -11.82
C ALA A 30 14.87 33.49 -12.45
N ALA A 31 14.70 33.52 -13.78
CA ALA A 31 13.82 32.61 -14.51
C ALA A 31 14.31 31.16 -14.40
N ASN A 32 15.62 30.92 -14.48
CA ASN A 32 16.21 29.59 -14.32
C ASN A 32 16.06 29.05 -12.88
N GLN A 33 16.19 29.89 -11.85
CA GLN A 33 15.93 29.47 -10.46
C GLN A 33 14.45 29.11 -10.26
N MET A 34 13.53 29.91 -10.79
CA MET A 34 12.09 29.65 -10.69
C MET A 34 11.69 28.38 -11.45
N ASN A 35 12.24 28.15 -12.64
CA ASN A 35 12.01 26.92 -13.42
C ASN A 35 12.61 25.68 -12.73
N ARG A 36 13.79 25.79 -12.12
CA ARG A 36 14.36 24.69 -11.32
C ARG A 36 13.49 24.34 -10.12
N GLN A 37 12.97 25.35 -9.41
CA GLN A 37 12.08 25.15 -8.27
C GLN A 37 10.73 24.53 -8.70
N GLN A 38 10.16 24.97 -9.81
CA GLN A 38 8.94 24.38 -10.37
C GLN A 38 9.16 22.92 -10.80
N ASN A 39 10.28 22.62 -11.46
CA ASN A 39 10.60 21.25 -11.88
C ASN A 39 10.82 20.31 -10.69
N GLN A 40 11.50 20.77 -9.63
CA GLN A 40 11.68 19.98 -8.40
C GLN A 40 10.32 19.66 -7.75
N MET A 41 9.44 20.66 -7.67
CA MET A 41 8.10 20.49 -7.11
C MET A 41 7.20 19.58 -7.97
N PHE A 42 7.30 19.67 -9.31
CA PHE A 42 6.58 18.79 -10.23
C PHE A 42 7.06 17.33 -10.12
N MET A 43 8.38 17.12 -10.06
CA MET A 43 8.98 15.80 -9.82
C MET A 43 8.50 15.19 -8.51
N GLN A 44 8.51 15.96 -7.42
CA GLN A 44 8.04 15.49 -6.11
C GLN A 44 6.55 15.10 -6.14
N MET A 45 5.71 15.91 -6.79
CA MET A 45 4.29 15.61 -6.96
C MET A 45 4.07 14.33 -7.77
N GLN A 46 4.81 14.14 -8.87
CA GLN A 46 4.70 12.95 -9.71
C GLN A 46 5.09 11.69 -8.93
N GLN A 47 6.17 11.75 -8.15
CA GLN A 47 6.58 10.65 -7.27
C GLN A 47 5.49 10.33 -6.25
N GLN A 48 4.92 11.34 -5.60
CA GLN A 48 3.87 11.15 -4.60
C GLN A 48 2.59 10.53 -5.19
N GLN A 49 2.19 10.95 -6.40
CA GLN A 49 1.07 10.32 -7.10
C GLN A 49 1.33 8.85 -7.42
N ARG A 50 2.55 8.50 -7.85
CA ARG A 50 2.94 7.10 -8.07
C ARG A 50 2.86 6.28 -6.79
N LEU A 51 3.34 6.82 -5.67
CA LEU A 51 3.27 6.15 -4.37
C LEU A 51 1.81 5.90 -3.94
N LEU A 52 0.90 6.85 -4.15
CA LEU A 52 -0.52 6.68 -3.85
C LEU A 52 -1.18 5.60 -4.74
N ILE A 53 -0.88 5.61 -6.04
CA ILE A 53 -1.39 4.58 -6.97
C ILE A 53 -0.86 3.20 -6.58
N ASN A 54 0.43 3.09 -6.27
CA ASN A 54 1.04 1.83 -5.86
C ASN A 54 0.45 1.31 -4.55
N ASN A 55 0.24 2.20 -3.56
CA ASN A 55 -0.42 1.83 -2.29
C ASN A 55 -1.85 1.35 -2.50
N ARG A 56 -2.63 2.04 -3.35
CA ARG A 56 -3.99 1.62 -3.68
C ARG A 56 -4.04 0.24 -4.34
N ASN A 57 -3.24 0.03 -5.39
CA ASN A 57 -3.18 -1.26 -6.08
C ASN A 57 -2.65 -2.38 -5.15
N GLY A 58 -1.72 -2.03 -4.26
CA GLY A 58 -1.22 -2.91 -3.20
C GLY A 58 -2.34 -3.34 -2.26
N SER A 59 -3.11 -2.39 -1.71
CA SER A 59 -4.22 -2.66 -0.79
C SER A 59 -5.28 -3.55 -1.45
N GLU A 60 -5.74 -3.18 -2.65
CA GLU A 60 -6.74 -3.95 -3.40
C GLU A 60 -6.26 -5.39 -3.66
N THR A 61 -4.96 -5.58 -3.93
CA THR A 61 -4.37 -6.92 -4.14
C THR A 61 -4.32 -7.73 -2.84
N ILE A 62 -3.89 -7.15 -1.74
CA ILE A 62 -3.81 -7.85 -0.44
C ILE A 62 -5.20 -8.15 0.09
N GLU A 63 -6.16 -7.22 -0.03
CA GLU A 63 -7.56 -7.44 0.33
C GLU A 63 -8.17 -8.60 -0.48
N SER A 64 -7.87 -8.69 -1.78
CA SER A 64 -8.31 -9.84 -2.60
C SER A 64 -7.71 -11.16 -2.11
N LYS A 65 -6.42 -11.17 -1.71
CA LYS A 65 -5.78 -12.36 -1.13
C LYS A 65 -6.40 -12.73 0.23
N LEU A 66 -6.67 -11.75 1.07
CA LEU A 66 -7.33 -11.91 2.37
C LEU A 66 -8.73 -12.54 2.19
N ALA A 67 -9.55 -12.00 1.28
CA ALA A 67 -10.87 -12.55 0.97
C ALA A 67 -10.80 -13.99 0.46
N LYS A 68 -9.80 -14.33 -0.38
CA LYS A 68 -9.57 -15.70 -0.86
C LYS A 68 -9.20 -16.65 0.26
N GLU A 69 -8.37 -16.24 1.22
CA GLU A 69 -8.00 -17.08 2.35
C GLU A 69 -9.17 -17.28 3.32
N ASN A 70 -9.93 -16.22 3.64
CA ASN A 70 -11.15 -16.31 4.44
C ASN A 70 -12.17 -17.28 3.82
N LYS A 71 -12.38 -17.22 2.50
CA LYS A 71 -13.26 -18.16 1.79
C LYS A 71 -12.78 -19.61 1.89
N LYS A 72 -11.47 -19.84 1.88
CA LYS A 72 -10.91 -21.20 2.03
C LYS A 72 -11.04 -21.71 3.46
N ILE A 73 -10.85 -20.85 4.46
CA ILE A 73 -11.08 -21.18 5.87
C ILE A 73 -12.54 -21.58 6.09
N ALA A 74 -13.50 -20.79 5.61
CA ALA A 74 -14.92 -21.10 5.74
C ALA A 74 -15.26 -22.50 5.17
N LYS A 75 -14.73 -22.84 3.98
CA LYS A 75 -14.89 -24.17 3.38
C LYS A 75 -14.24 -25.29 4.19
N LEU A 76 -13.11 -25.02 4.85
CA LEU A 76 -12.46 -26.00 5.71
C LEU A 76 -13.21 -26.17 7.03
N GLN A 77 -13.76 -25.10 7.59
CA GLN A 77 -14.60 -25.16 8.78
C GLN A 77 -15.87 -25.97 8.54
N GLU A 78 -16.54 -25.78 7.40
CA GLU A 78 -17.70 -26.60 7.01
C GLU A 78 -17.32 -28.09 6.91
N LYS A 79 -16.16 -28.40 6.31
CA LYS A 79 -15.63 -29.77 6.26
C LYS A 79 -15.28 -30.32 7.64
N SER A 80 -14.72 -29.49 8.53
CA SER A 80 -14.40 -29.87 9.92
C SER A 80 -15.67 -30.28 10.65
N GLN A 81 -16.72 -29.44 10.59
CA GLN A 81 -18.01 -29.70 11.23
C GLN A 81 -18.66 -30.98 10.71
N LEU A 82 -18.63 -31.21 9.40
CA LEU A 82 -19.15 -32.45 8.81
C LEU A 82 -18.35 -33.68 9.26
N GLN A 83 -17.03 -33.55 9.37
CA GLN A 83 -16.16 -34.63 9.86
C GLN A 83 -16.36 -34.91 11.36
N GLU A 84 -16.54 -33.87 12.17
CA GLU A 84 -16.88 -33.98 13.60
C GLU A 84 -18.22 -34.67 13.81
N ALA A 85 -19.25 -34.32 13.02
CA ALA A 85 -20.54 -35.00 13.05
C ALA A 85 -20.41 -36.48 12.67
N ASN A 86 -19.63 -36.80 11.63
CA ASN A 86 -19.36 -38.18 11.24
C ASN A 86 -18.62 -38.96 12.32
N LEU A 87 -17.64 -38.35 12.99
CA LEU A 87 -16.94 -38.94 14.12
C LEU A 87 -17.87 -39.21 15.30
N ALA A 88 -18.81 -38.29 15.60
CA ALA A 88 -19.81 -38.50 16.63
C ALA A 88 -20.71 -39.71 16.32
N ILE A 89 -21.16 -39.84 15.08
CA ILE A 89 -21.94 -41.00 14.63
C ILE A 89 -21.13 -42.30 14.78
N GLN A 90 -19.88 -42.32 14.31
CA GLN A 90 -19.01 -43.50 14.43
C GLN A 90 -18.73 -43.90 15.88
N ASN A 91 -18.53 -42.91 16.76
CA ASN A 91 -18.35 -43.15 18.19
C ASN A 91 -19.61 -43.73 18.84
N GLN A 92 -20.79 -43.25 18.42
CA GLN A 92 -22.07 -43.79 18.87
C GLN A 92 -22.27 -45.23 18.38
N GLU A 93 -22.01 -45.51 17.10
CA GLU A 93 -22.04 -46.87 16.54
C GLU A 93 -21.08 -47.81 17.30
N LEU A 94 -19.89 -47.35 17.66
CA LEU A 94 -18.92 -48.12 18.45
C LEU A 94 -19.47 -48.40 19.86
N ALA A 95 -20.11 -47.43 20.51
CA ALA A 95 -20.74 -47.62 21.80
C ALA A 95 -21.88 -48.64 21.72
N ASP A 96 -22.71 -48.57 20.69
CA ASP A 96 -23.80 -49.53 20.45
C ASP A 96 -23.27 -50.94 20.19
N LEU A 97 -22.18 -51.09 19.42
CA LEU A 97 -21.50 -52.38 19.21
C LEU A 97 -20.96 -52.96 20.53
N LYS A 98 -20.38 -52.13 21.39
CA LYS A 98 -19.85 -52.54 22.71
C LYS A 98 -20.98 -52.95 23.67
N ASN A 99 -22.13 -52.27 23.64
CA ASN A 99 -23.25 -52.52 24.53
C ASN A 99 -24.17 -53.67 24.08
N ASN A 100 -24.44 -53.78 22.77
CA ASN A 100 -25.41 -54.72 22.19
C ASN A 100 -24.78 -56.00 21.64
N GLY A 101 -23.45 -56.13 21.64
CA GLY A 101 -22.72 -57.24 21.05
C GLY A 101 -22.91 -58.63 21.69
N LYS A 102 -23.84 -58.79 22.65
CA LYS A 102 -24.14 -60.06 23.31
C LYS A 102 -24.77 -61.13 22.40
N THR A 103 -25.31 -60.75 21.24
CA THR A 103 -25.97 -61.65 20.27
C THR A 103 -25.04 -62.26 19.23
N LEU A 104 -23.80 -61.78 19.09
CA LEU A 104 -22.82 -62.27 18.13
C LEU A 104 -21.73 -63.11 18.81
N SER A 105 -21.08 -64.01 18.06
CA SER A 105 -19.91 -64.72 18.59
C SER A 105 -18.80 -63.74 18.98
N GLU A 106 -18.11 -64.03 20.08
CA GLU A 106 -17.09 -63.16 20.66
C GLU A 106 -16.01 -62.75 19.64
N LYS A 107 -15.58 -63.69 18.78
CA LYS A 107 -14.62 -63.44 17.70
C LYS A 107 -15.14 -62.44 16.67
N THR A 108 -16.41 -62.54 16.27
CA THR A 108 -17.04 -61.63 15.30
C THR A 108 -17.19 -60.23 15.91
N ASN A 109 -17.67 -60.15 17.15
CA ASN A 109 -17.84 -58.88 17.84
C ASN A 109 -16.50 -58.14 18.00
N LYS A 110 -15.45 -58.83 18.46
CA LYS A 110 -14.09 -58.26 18.58
C LYS A 110 -13.55 -57.72 17.26
N LYS A 111 -13.80 -58.41 16.13
CA LYS A 111 -13.40 -57.96 14.80
C LYS A 111 -14.14 -56.69 14.37
N MET A 112 -15.44 -56.60 14.65
CA MET A 112 -16.26 -55.41 14.34
C MET A 112 -15.80 -54.20 15.14
N VAL A 113 -15.60 -54.36 16.46
CA VAL A 113 -15.07 -53.31 17.34
C VAL A 113 -13.72 -52.78 16.86
N ASN A 114 -12.75 -53.67 16.60
CA ASN A 114 -11.43 -53.26 16.09
C ASN A 114 -11.51 -52.50 14.76
N ASN A 115 -12.44 -52.89 13.87
CA ASN A 115 -12.62 -52.21 12.59
C ASN A 115 -13.24 -50.81 12.78
N ALA A 116 -14.19 -50.66 13.69
CA ALA A 116 -14.80 -49.38 14.03
C ALA A 116 -13.77 -48.44 14.68
N GLU A 117 -12.96 -48.91 15.62
CA GLU A 117 -11.88 -48.13 16.25
C GLU A 117 -10.87 -47.62 15.20
N LYS A 118 -10.45 -48.47 14.24
CA LYS A 118 -9.58 -48.05 13.13
C LYS A 118 -10.22 -47.00 12.20
N LYS A 119 -11.55 -47.04 12.01
CA LYS A 119 -12.25 -46.03 11.21
C LYS A 119 -12.31 -44.70 11.94
N ILE A 120 -12.54 -44.72 13.24
CA ILE A 120 -12.54 -43.54 14.10
C ILE A 120 -11.16 -42.90 14.11
N GLU A 121 -10.09 -43.69 14.31
CA GLU A 121 -8.71 -43.21 14.29
C GLU A 121 -8.38 -42.50 12.96
N LYS A 122 -8.70 -43.12 11.82
CA LYS A 122 -8.52 -42.49 10.50
C LYS A 122 -9.32 -41.20 10.33
N SER A 123 -10.54 -41.17 10.86
CA SER A 123 -11.42 -40.00 10.76
C SER A 123 -10.90 -38.85 11.65
N GLN A 124 -10.32 -39.18 12.81
CA GLN A 124 -9.66 -38.25 13.71
C GLN A 124 -8.39 -37.66 13.09
N ASP A 125 -7.56 -38.49 12.45
CA ASP A 125 -6.39 -38.04 11.70
C ASP A 125 -6.75 -37.07 10.58
N GLN A 126 -7.85 -37.34 9.87
CA GLN A 126 -8.36 -36.44 8.83
C GLN A 126 -8.85 -35.11 9.42
N LEU A 127 -9.56 -35.15 10.55
CA LEU A 127 -10.01 -33.94 11.26
C LEU A 127 -8.82 -33.09 11.72
N ASN A 128 -7.80 -33.72 12.32
CA ASN A 128 -6.58 -33.05 12.75
C ASN A 128 -5.89 -32.35 11.58
N LYS A 129 -5.76 -33.01 10.42
CA LYS A 129 -5.19 -32.40 9.21
C LYS A 129 -6.02 -31.23 8.70
N ILE A 130 -7.35 -31.27 8.81
CA ILE A 130 -8.20 -30.14 8.44
C ILE A 130 -7.93 -28.96 9.39
N ASN A 131 -7.84 -29.21 10.69
CA ASN A 131 -7.58 -28.19 11.70
C ASN A 131 -6.19 -27.55 11.54
N GLU A 132 -5.14 -28.35 11.31
CA GLU A 132 -3.79 -27.83 10.98
C GLU A 132 -3.81 -26.92 9.75
N ASN A 133 -4.59 -27.27 8.73
CA ASN A 133 -4.74 -26.44 7.54
C ASN A 133 -5.51 -25.15 7.83
N ILE A 134 -6.50 -25.17 8.72
CA ILE A 134 -7.21 -23.97 9.19
C ILE A 134 -6.22 -23.05 9.93
N ASP A 135 -5.44 -23.58 10.86
CA ASP A 135 -4.47 -22.82 11.65
C ASP A 135 -3.40 -22.18 10.76
N SER A 136 -2.83 -22.94 9.83
CA SER A 136 -1.86 -22.42 8.86
C SER A 136 -2.42 -21.27 8.03
N ARG A 137 -3.72 -21.34 7.66
CA ARG A 137 -4.38 -20.27 6.91
C ARG A 137 -4.74 -19.08 7.79
N ASN A 138 -5.12 -19.29 9.04
CA ASN A 138 -5.35 -18.21 10.00
C ASN A 138 -4.08 -17.37 10.21
N LEU A 139 -2.90 -18.00 10.23
CA LEU A 139 -1.63 -17.28 10.24
C LEU A 139 -1.44 -16.41 8.99
N LYS A 140 -1.83 -16.89 7.80
CA LYS A 140 -1.78 -16.10 6.56
C LYS A 140 -2.78 -14.94 6.58
N VAL A 141 -3.98 -15.16 7.10
CA VAL A 141 -4.98 -14.12 7.30
C VAL A 141 -4.44 -13.04 8.23
N ALA A 142 -3.88 -13.40 9.38
CA ALA A 142 -3.27 -12.44 10.30
C ALA A 142 -2.13 -11.63 9.64
N ALA A 143 -1.29 -12.26 8.82
CA ALA A 143 -0.25 -11.58 8.07
C ALA A 143 -0.81 -10.60 7.03
N TYR A 144 -1.84 -10.98 6.27
CA TYR A 144 -2.47 -10.09 5.30
C TYR A 144 -3.23 -8.94 5.96
N THR A 145 -3.92 -9.17 7.08
CA THR A 145 -4.59 -8.11 7.84
C THR A 145 -3.60 -7.03 8.27
N LYS A 146 -2.45 -7.43 8.84
CA LYS A 146 -1.38 -6.50 9.20
C LYS A 146 -0.85 -5.70 8.00
N GLN A 147 -0.71 -6.33 6.84
CA GLN A 147 -0.27 -5.64 5.62
C GLN A 147 -1.31 -4.62 5.14
N VAL A 148 -2.61 -4.94 5.20
CA VAL A 148 -3.68 -3.99 4.85
C VAL A 148 -3.68 -2.80 5.82
N GLU A 149 -3.55 -3.05 7.12
CA GLU A 149 -3.45 -1.99 8.13
C GLU A 149 -2.27 -1.06 7.87
N GLN A 150 -1.09 -1.63 7.57
CA GLN A 150 0.10 -0.85 7.25
C GLN A 150 -0.10 0.01 5.98
N LEU A 151 -0.63 -0.57 4.90
CA LEU A 151 -0.89 0.15 3.66
C LEU A 151 -1.92 1.28 3.85
N ASN A 152 -2.92 1.07 4.70
CA ASN A 152 -3.90 2.10 5.04
C ASN A 152 -3.28 3.25 5.83
N LEU A 153 -2.39 2.96 6.79
CA LEU A 153 -1.63 4.00 7.51
C LEU A 153 -0.73 4.80 6.56
N GLU A 154 0.01 4.12 5.68
CA GLU A 154 0.87 4.77 4.68
C GLU A 154 0.06 5.65 3.72
N LYS A 155 -1.12 5.18 3.29
CA LYS A 155 -2.05 5.95 2.46
C LYS A 155 -2.53 7.20 3.18
N GLU A 156 -2.97 7.09 4.44
CA GLU A 156 -3.43 8.24 5.23
C GLU A 156 -2.33 9.30 5.40
N GLU A 157 -1.09 8.86 5.65
CA GLU A 157 0.07 9.77 5.75
C GLU A 157 0.35 10.48 4.41
N LEU A 158 0.33 9.75 3.29
CA LEU A 158 0.53 10.32 1.96
C LEU A 158 -0.57 11.30 1.57
N GLU A 159 -1.83 11.02 1.92
CA GLU A 159 -2.97 11.92 1.69
C GLU A 159 -2.84 13.21 2.50
N LYS A 160 -2.46 13.13 3.79
CA LYS A 160 -2.17 14.32 4.62
C LYS A 160 -1.05 15.17 4.02
N LYS A 161 0.04 14.54 3.56
CA LYS A 161 1.13 15.25 2.87
C LYS A 161 0.65 15.95 1.59
N GLN A 162 -0.18 15.28 0.77
CA GLN A 162 -0.77 15.91 -0.42
C GLN A 162 -1.68 17.10 -0.09
N GLN A 163 -2.52 16.98 0.95
CA GLN A 163 -3.42 18.06 1.34
C GLN A 163 -2.65 19.27 1.88
N ALA A 164 -1.64 19.05 2.71
CA ALA A 164 -0.76 20.10 3.21
C ALA A 164 -0.04 20.83 2.06
N GLU A 165 0.51 20.08 1.09
CA GLU A 165 1.19 20.67 -0.07
C GLU A 165 0.24 21.45 -0.99
N LYS A 166 -1.00 20.96 -1.19
CA LYS A 166 -2.04 21.68 -1.94
C LYS A 166 -2.45 22.99 -1.26
N LYS A 167 -2.52 23.03 0.07
CA LYS A 167 -2.82 24.25 0.84
C LYS A 167 -1.68 25.27 0.69
N LEU A 168 -0.44 24.86 0.91
CA LEU A 168 0.74 25.72 0.72
C LEU A 168 0.81 26.32 -0.69
N LYS A 169 0.48 25.53 -1.73
CA LYS A 169 0.43 26.00 -3.13
C LYS A 169 -0.67 27.03 -3.40
N LYS A 170 -1.81 26.94 -2.71
CA LYS A 170 -2.88 27.94 -2.83
C LYS A 170 -2.45 29.24 -2.15
N ASP A 171 -1.95 29.14 -0.92
CA ASP A 171 -1.51 30.29 -0.13
C ASP A 171 -0.36 31.04 -0.83
N GLU A 172 0.58 30.33 -1.47
CA GLU A 172 1.68 30.96 -2.21
C GLU A 172 1.20 31.64 -3.50
N LYS A 173 0.20 31.07 -4.20
CA LYS A 173 -0.42 31.69 -5.37
C LYS A 173 -1.20 32.95 -4.99
N GLU A 174 -1.94 32.91 -3.88
CA GLU A 174 -2.69 34.04 -3.35
C GLU A 174 -1.77 35.19 -2.95
N LYS A 175 -0.68 34.91 -2.21
CA LYS A 175 0.35 35.91 -1.89
C LYS A 175 1.01 36.51 -3.13
N LYS A 176 1.30 35.72 -4.17
CA LYS A 176 1.86 36.22 -5.44
C LYS A 176 0.87 37.13 -6.19
N ILE A 177 -0.43 36.84 -6.12
CA ILE A 177 -1.48 37.68 -6.73
C ILE A 177 -1.62 39.00 -5.97
N GLU A 178 -1.59 38.96 -4.64
CA GLU A 178 -1.71 40.12 -3.77
C GLU A 178 -0.53 41.09 -3.94
N ILE A 179 0.70 40.57 -3.99
CA ILE A 179 1.90 41.36 -4.29
C ILE A 179 1.83 42.00 -5.68
N LYS A 180 1.31 41.29 -6.69
CA LYS A 180 1.12 41.84 -8.05
C LYS A 180 0.05 42.93 -8.09
N LYS A 181 -1.03 42.81 -7.33
CA LYS A 181 -2.07 43.84 -7.21
C LYS A 181 -1.55 45.09 -6.49
N ASN A 182 -0.79 44.92 -5.41
CA ASN A 182 -0.20 46.05 -4.68
C ASN A 182 0.86 46.79 -5.50
N LYS A 183 1.73 46.08 -6.24
CA LYS A 183 2.68 46.72 -7.16
C LYS A 183 2.03 47.52 -8.29
N LYS A 184 0.88 47.07 -8.82
CA LYS A 184 0.14 47.80 -9.86
C LYS A 184 -0.61 49.02 -9.33
N SER A 185 -1.02 49.00 -8.07
CA SER A 185 -1.72 50.14 -7.43
C SER A 185 -0.78 51.22 -6.90
N SER A 186 0.50 50.91 -6.64
CA SER A 186 1.52 51.91 -6.27
C SER A 186 2.22 52.59 -7.46
N GLN A 187 1.83 52.30 -8.71
CA GLN A 187 2.39 52.89 -9.93
C GLN A 187 1.42 53.83 -10.67
N ASN A 188 0.21 54.00 -10.14
CA ASN A 188 -0.76 55.02 -10.54
C ASN A 188 -0.87 56.07 -9.45
#